data_AF-A0AAU6RJ38-F1
#
_entry.id   AF-A0AAU6RJ38-F1
#
_cell.length_a   1.000
_cell.length_b   1.000
_cell.length_c   1.000
_cell.angle_alpha   90.00
_cell.angle_beta   90.00
_cell.angle_gamma   90.00
#
_symmetry.space_group_name_H-M   'P 1'
#
loop_
_entity.id
_entity.type
_entity.pdbx_description
1 polymer ?
#
loop_
_entity_poly.entity_id
_entity_poly.type
_entity_poly.pdbx_seq_one_letter_code
_entity_poly.pdbx_strand_id
1 'polypeptide(L)'
;MDLQLQDIILPMLMIVMTVSCIWQLYTPRISSAGIICAIASLLFFVMNIYNGDMEALAIILFIGGILLVILELFIIGAIIGIIGIICIIISFLLVGDNMMMMTLFVSICLIVALIEWVIIVKFFKKRVPLLQQVVLHDSTNKEAGYTSHDDRSYLVGQVAVCLTDLRPSGIIVHNDKRIDAVSEGAFIKKDTSVKITEVEGTRVVVKTL
;
A
#
# COMPACT_ATOMS: atom_id res chain seq x y z
N MET A 1 -39.04 -11.28 26.90
CA MET A 1 -37.59 -11.06 26.69
C MET A 1 -37.51 -9.70 26.05
N ASP A 2 -37.60 -8.67 26.88
CA ASP A 2 -37.60 -7.29 26.40
C ASP A 2 -36.18 -7.00 25.92
N LEU A 3 -35.97 -7.03 24.61
CA LEU A 3 -34.73 -6.50 24.05
C LEU A 3 -34.68 -5.03 24.46
N GLN A 4 -33.76 -4.69 25.35
CA GLN A 4 -33.48 -3.30 25.62
C GLN A 4 -32.90 -2.72 24.33
N LEU A 5 -33.28 -1.49 23.99
CA LEU A 5 -32.80 -0.81 22.77
C LEU A 5 -31.26 -0.84 22.66
N GLN A 6 -30.58 -0.90 23.80
CA GLN A 6 -29.13 -1.05 23.94
C GLN A 6 -28.56 -2.35 23.35
N ASP A 7 -29.24 -3.48 23.52
CA ASP A 7 -28.80 -4.79 23.00
C ASP A 7 -28.75 -4.81 21.46
N ILE A 8 -29.43 -3.86 20.82
CA ILE A 8 -29.46 -3.68 19.37
C ILE A 8 -28.47 -2.58 18.94
N ILE A 9 -28.43 -1.45 19.65
CA ILE A 9 -27.61 -0.29 19.25
C ILE A 9 -26.12 -0.57 19.45
N LEU A 10 -25.72 -1.20 20.56
CA LEU A 10 -24.32 -1.43 20.90
C LEU A 10 -23.58 -2.27 19.84
N PRO A 11 -24.07 -3.46 19.42
CA PRO A 11 -23.40 -4.22 18.37
C PRO A 11 -23.45 -3.51 17.01
N MET A 12 -24.50 -2.75 16.70
CA MET A 12 -24.53 -1.94 15.48
C MET A 12 -23.40 -0.91 15.45
N LEU A 13 -23.17 -0.19 16.55
CA LEU A 13 -22.06 0.77 16.66
C LEU A 13 -20.70 0.07 16.49
N MET A 14 -20.48 -1.07 17.14
CA MET A 14 -19.24 -1.83 17.02
C MET A 14 -18.97 -2.32 15.59
N ILE A 15 -20.02 -2.77 14.88
CA ILE A 15 -19.92 -3.15 13.47
C ILE A 15 -19.56 -1.94 12.60
N VAL A 16 -20.24 -0.81 12.78
CA VAL A 16 -19.95 0.43 12.04
C VAL A 16 -18.52 0.90 12.30
N MET A 17 -18.05 0.84 13.56
CA MET A 17 -16.66 1.17 13.92
C MET A 17 -15.67 0.24 13.22
N THR A 18 -15.93 -1.06 13.25
CA THR A 18 -15.05 -2.08 12.64
C THR A 18 -14.93 -1.84 11.13
N VAL A 19 -16.06 -1.69 10.45
CA VAL A 19 -16.10 -1.44 9.00
C VAL A 19 -15.41 -0.14 8.61
N SER A 20 -15.71 0.92 9.34
CA SER A 20 -15.13 2.22 9.06
C SER A 20 -13.61 2.26 9.34
N CYS A 21 -13.15 1.54 10.37
CA CYS A 21 -11.75 1.43 10.74
C CYS A 21 -10.94 0.69 9.67
N ILE A 22 -11.41 -0.50 9.25
CA ILE A 22 -10.72 -1.31 8.25
C ILE A 22 -10.64 -0.55 6.93
N TRP A 23 -11.73 0.06 6.47
CA TRP A 23 -11.70 0.89 5.27
C TRP A 23 -10.71 2.05 5.34
N GLN A 24 -10.61 2.70 6.51
CA GLN A 24 -9.66 3.80 6.74
C GLN A 24 -8.20 3.35 6.64
N LEU A 25 -7.85 2.13 7.08
CA LEU A 25 -6.47 1.59 6.98
C LEU A 25 -5.98 1.46 5.54
N TYR A 26 -6.89 1.23 4.58
CA TYR A 26 -6.55 1.15 3.15
C TYR A 26 -6.55 2.51 2.44
N THR A 27 -6.78 3.60 3.16
CA THR A 27 -6.83 4.96 2.60
C THR A 27 -5.70 5.83 3.17
N PRO A 28 -4.87 6.47 2.33
CA PRO A 28 -3.66 7.16 2.78
C PRO A 28 -3.91 8.47 3.55
N ARG A 29 -5.15 8.99 3.52
CA ARG A 29 -5.57 10.21 4.22
C ARG A 29 -6.81 9.90 5.04
N ILE A 30 -7.09 10.75 6.04
CA ILE A 30 -8.36 10.70 6.79
C ILE A 30 -9.49 10.85 5.77
N SER A 31 -10.30 9.80 5.66
CA SER A 31 -11.44 9.71 4.77
C SER A 31 -12.74 9.88 5.54
N SER A 32 -13.87 9.90 4.85
CA SER A 32 -15.19 9.86 5.50
C SER A 32 -15.32 8.65 6.44
N ALA A 33 -14.72 7.51 6.10
CA ALA A 33 -14.71 6.33 6.97
C ALA A 33 -13.99 6.62 8.31
N GLY A 34 -12.86 7.32 8.30
CA GLY A 34 -12.17 7.70 9.54
C GLY A 34 -13.05 8.58 10.45
N ILE A 35 -13.78 9.52 9.86
CA ILE A 35 -14.71 10.40 10.60
C ILE A 35 -15.87 9.59 11.18
N ILE A 36 -16.47 8.71 10.39
CA ILE A 36 -17.56 7.82 10.85
C ILE A 36 -17.07 6.92 12.00
N CYS A 37 -15.87 6.36 11.87
CA CYS A 37 -15.24 5.55 12.92
C CYS A 37 -15.10 6.33 14.23
N ALA A 38 -14.58 7.57 14.17
CA ALA A 38 -14.40 8.42 15.34
C ALA A 38 -15.74 8.79 16.00
N ILE A 39 -16.76 9.13 15.20
CA ILE A 39 -18.10 9.44 15.71
C ILE A 39 -18.73 8.22 16.36
N ALA A 40 -18.68 7.06 15.70
CA ALA A 40 -19.24 5.82 16.23
C ALA A 40 -18.53 5.38 17.52
N SER A 41 -17.20 5.53 17.59
CA SER A 41 -16.42 5.30 18.81
C SER A 41 -16.86 6.22 19.94
N LEU A 42 -17.03 7.52 19.66
CA LEU A 42 -17.47 8.49 20.65
C LEU A 42 -18.88 8.17 21.16
N LEU A 43 -19.82 7.84 20.26
CA LEU A 43 -21.18 7.44 20.63
C LEU A 43 -21.19 6.15 21.46
N PHE A 44 -20.37 5.16 21.11
CA PHE A 44 -20.22 3.92 21.87
C PHE A 44 -19.80 4.20 23.32
N PHE A 45 -18.75 5.01 23.53
CA PHE A 45 -18.33 5.36 24.89
C PHE A 45 -19.35 6.25 25.61
N VAL A 46 -19.95 7.24 24.95
CA VAL A 46 -20.99 8.07 25.58
C VAL A 46 -22.19 7.24 26.06
N MET A 47 -22.63 6.27 25.25
CA MET A 47 -23.74 5.39 25.61
C MET A 47 -23.43 4.55 26.84
N ASN A 48 -22.24 3.94 26.89
CA ASN A 48 -21.84 3.13 28.04
C ASN A 48 -21.59 4.00 29.30
N ILE A 49 -21.14 5.26 29.18
CA ILE A 49 -21.04 6.19 30.32
C ILE A 49 -22.42 6.47 30.90
N TYR A 50 -23.40 6.72 30.03
CA TYR A 50 -24.77 7.00 30.47
C TYR A 50 -25.39 5.83 31.22
N ASN A 51 -25.04 4.60 30.83
CA ASN A 51 -25.56 3.39 31.47
C ASN A 51 -24.86 3.03 32.78
N GLY A 52 -23.74 3.68 33.11
CA GLY A 52 -22.95 3.38 34.31
C GLY A 52 -22.06 2.13 34.16
N ASP A 53 -22.05 1.51 32.98
CA ASP A 53 -21.35 0.29 32.60
C ASP A 53 -19.85 0.51 32.31
N MET A 54 -19.28 1.59 32.83
CA MET A 54 -17.99 2.13 32.39
C MET A 54 -16.83 1.83 33.32
N GLU A 55 -15.90 1.04 32.82
CA GLU A 55 -14.57 0.94 33.40
C GLU A 55 -13.62 1.98 32.79
N ALA A 56 -13.03 2.85 33.62
CA ALA A 56 -12.03 3.82 33.16
C ALA A 56 -10.84 3.15 32.45
N LEU A 57 -10.50 1.93 32.87
CA LEU A 57 -9.47 1.10 32.25
C LEU A 57 -9.81 0.79 30.78
N ALA A 58 -11.09 0.55 30.45
CA ALA A 58 -11.52 0.28 29.09
C ALA A 58 -11.22 1.46 28.16
N ILE A 59 -11.51 2.69 28.58
CA ILE A 59 -11.23 3.90 27.78
C ILE A 59 -9.71 4.05 27.54
N ILE A 60 -8.90 3.87 28.60
CA ILE A 60 -7.45 3.96 28.52
C ILE A 60 -6.89 2.93 27.55
N LEU A 61 -7.35 1.68 27.64
CA LEU A 61 -6.94 0.60 26.74
C LEU A 61 -7.38 0.84 25.30
N PHE A 62 -8.57 1.43 25.07
CA PHE A 62 -9.03 1.76 23.73
C PHE A 62 -8.17 2.83 23.07
N ILE A 63 -7.99 3.97 23.75
CA ILE A 63 -7.21 5.09 23.24
C ILE A 63 -5.75 4.68 23.07
N GLY A 64 -5.18 4.02 24.09
CA GLY A 64 -3.82 3.48 24.03
C GLY A 64 -3.66 2.47 22.88
N GLY A 65 -4.62 1.56 22.71
CA GLY A 65 -4.61 0.60 21.61
C GLY A 65 -4.67 1.25 20.23
N ILE A 66 -5.51 2.28 20.04
CA ILE A 66 -5.54 3.07 18.80
C ILE A 66 -4.19 3.75 18.55
N LEU A 67 -3.59 4.37 19.57
CA LEU A 67 -2.29 5.02 19.44
C LEU A 67 -1.20 4.02 19.06
N LEU A 68 -1.20 2.81 19.63
CA LEU A 68 -0.26 1.75 19.26
C LEU A 68 -0.46 1.29 17.81
N VAL A 69 -1.71 1.14 17.36
CA VAL A 69 -2.02 0.80 15.96
C VAL A 69 -1.55 1.91 15.01
N ILE A 70 -1.76 3.19 15.38
CA ILE A 70 -1.27 4.33 14.59
C ILE A 70 0.26 4.37 14.58
N LEU A 71 0.91 4.12 15.71
CA LEU A 71 2.37 4.10 15.82
C LEU A 71 2.98 3.01 14.93
N GLU A 72 2.36 1.83 14.88
CA GLU A 72 2.75 0.77 13.95
C GLU A 72 2.75 1.23 12.48
N LEU A 73 1.89 2.17 12.07
CA LEU A 73 1.93 2.68 10.70
C LEU A 73 3.24 3.42 10.36
N PHE A 74 4.02 3.83 11.36
CA PHE A 74 5.34 4.46 11.20
C PHE A 74 6.50 3.47 11.39
N ILE A 75 6.27 2.31 12.01
CA ILE A 75 7.31 1.31 12.33
C ILE A 75 7.10 0.07 11.46
N ILE A 76 8.18 -0.53 10.96
CA ILE A 76 8.09 -1.76 10.18
C ILE A 76 8.31 -2.93 11.14
N GLY A 77 7.24 -3.60 11.60
CA GLY A 77 7.41 -4.76 12.49
C GLY A 77 6.17 -5.60 12.83
N ALA A 78 4.96 -5.10 12.61
CA ALA A 78 3.66 -5.64 13.02
C ALA A 78 3.42 -5.86 14.53
N ILE A 79 4.48 -5.92 15.35
CA ILE A 79 4.41 -6.29 16.77
C ILE A 79 3.58 -5.27 17.57
N ILE A 80 3.82 -3.97 17.37
CA ILE A 80 3.17 -2.93 18.18
C ILE A 80 1.69 -2.82 17.78
N GLY A 81 1.40 -2.97 16.50
CA GLY A 81 0.02 -3.01 15.99
C GLY A 81 -0.78 -4.17 16.55
N ILE A 82 -0.20 -5.38 16.64
CA ILE A 82 -0.88 -6.55 17.22
C ILE A 82 -1.20 -6.30 18.71
N ILE A 83 -0.25 -5.75 19.47
CA ILE A 83 -0.49 -5.39 20.87
C ILE A 83 -1.62 -4.36 20.96
N GLY A 84 -1.62 -3.35 20.09
CA GLY A 84 -2.69 -2.35 20.02
C GLY A 84 -4.07 -2.96 19.75
N ILE A 85 -4.18 -3.89 18.80
CA ILE A 85 -5.43 -4.61 18.50
C ILE A 85 -5.90 -5.42 19.72
N ILE A 86 -4.99 -6.11 20.41
CA ILE A 86 -5.31 -6.86 21.64
C ILE A 86 -5.86 -5.90 22.72
N CYS A 87 -5.23 -4.74 22.91
CA CYS A 87 -5.73 -3.73 23.86
C CYS A 87 -7.13 -3.25 23.50
N ILE A 88 -7.43 -3.03 22.22
CA ILE A 88 -8.77 -2.63 21.75
C ILE A 88 -9.79 -3.74 22.02
N ILE A 89 -9.44 -5.01 21.77
CA ILE A 89 -10.33 -6.15 22.06
C ILE A 89 -10.61 -6.24 23.57
N ILE A 90 -9.58 -6.16 24.41
CA ILE A 90 -9.74 -6.20 25.87
C ILE A 90 -10.60 -5.03 26.34
N SER A 91 -10.40 -3.83 25.77
CA SER A 91 -11.22 -2.66 26.08
C SER A 91 -12.71 -2.95 25.88
N PHE A 92 -13.11 -3.52 24.74
CA PHE A 92 -14.52 -3.86 24.53
C PHE A 92 -15.04 -4.92 25.50
N LEU A 93 -14.22 -5.89 25.90
CA LEU A 93 -14.64 -6.93 26.84
C LEU A 93 -14.83 -6.41 28.29
N LEU A 94 -14.20 -5.28 28.63
CA LEU A 94 -14.34 -4.62 29.93
C LEU A 94 -15.50 -3.61 29.99
N VAL A 95 -16.17 -3.36 28.86
CA VAL A 95 -17.33 -2.47 28.81
C VAL A 95 -18.58 -3.30 29.09
N GLY A 96 -19.45 -2.88 30.03
CA GLY A 96 -20.68 -3.60 30.34
C GLY A 96 -20.53 -4.69 31.39
N ASP A 97 -21.61 -4.90 32.15
CA ASP A 97 -21.67 -5.95 33.18
C ASP A 97 -21.80 -7.37 32.60
N ASN A 98 -22.21 -7.50 31.33
CA ASN A 98 -22.46 -8.79 30.69
C ASN A 98 -21.33 -9.21 29.75
N MET A 99 -20.28 -9.81 30.33
CA MET A 99 -19.11 -10.31 29.60
C MET A 99 -19.49 -11.32 28.50
N MET A 100 -20.56 -12.11 28.67
CA MET A 100 -20.99 -13.10 27.67
C MET A 100 -21.53 -12.41 26.41
N MET A 101 -22.39 -11.40 26.58
CA MET A 101 -22.91 -10.60 25.46
C MET A 101 -21.80 -9.86 24.72
N MET A 102 -20.88 -9.23 25.45
CA MET A 102 -19.76 -8.50 24.84
C MET A 102 -18.82 -9.42 24.08
N THR A 103 -18.55 -10.61 24.61
CA THR A 103 -17.75 -11.63 23.90
C THR A 103 -18.42 -12.05 22.59
N LEU A 104 -19.75 -12.20 22.57
CA LEU A 104 -20.50 -12.49 21.34
C LEU A 104 -20.40 -11.33 20.33
N PHE A 105 -20.55 -10.09 20.77
CA PHE A 105 -20.47 -8.92 19.89
C PHE A 105 -19.07 -8.73 19.30
N VAL A 106 -18.02 -8.90 20.12
CA VAL A 106 -16.63 -8.89 19.65
C VAL A 106 -16.39 -10.01 18.63
N SER A 107 -16.91 -11.21 18.89
CA SER A 107 -16.78 -12.35 17.95
C SER A 107 -17.44 -12.06 16.60
N ILE A 108 -18.63 -11.45 16.60
CA ILE A 108 -19.31 -11.00 15.38
C ILE A 108 -18.46 -9.96 14.64
N CYS A 109 -17.90 -8.98 15.36
CA CYS A 109 -17.04 -7.95 14.77
C CYS A 109 -15.77 -8.56 14.15
N LEU A 110 -15.15 -9.57 14.76
CA LEU A 110 -14.01 -10.27 14.19
C LEU A 110 -14.37 -11.01 12.89
N ILE A 111 -15.56 -11.63 12.83
CA ILE A 111 -16.05 -12.27 11.60
C ILE A 111 -16.29 -11.22 10.51
N VAL A 112 -16.95 -10.11 10.84
CA VAL A 112 -17.20 -8.99 9.92
C VAL A 112 -15.87 -8.41 9.42
N ALA A 113 -14.91 -8.20 10.31
CA ALA A 113 -13.57 -7.71 9.98
C ALA A 113 -12.86 -8.61 8.98
N LEU A 114 -12.93 -9.93 9.18
CA LEU A 114 -12.32 -10.90 8.28
C LEU A 114 -13.00 -10.91 6.91
N ILE A 115 -14.34 -10.88 6.86
CA ILE A 115 -15.10 -10.82 5.60
C ILE A 115 -14.75 -9.54 4.84
N GLU A 116 -14.75 -8.40 5.51
CA GLU A 116 -14.44 -7.11 4.90
C GLU A 116 -13.00 -7.05 4.40
N TRP A 117 -12.03 -7.53 5.19
CA TRP A 117 -10.64 -7.62 4.78
C TRP A 117 -10.48 -8.45 3.49
N VAL A 118 -11.13 -9.61 3.41
CA VAL A 118 -11.15 -10.45 2.20
C VAL A 118 -11.77 -9.69 1.02
N ILE A 119 -12.88 -8.97 1.23
CA ILE A 119 -13.53 -8.17 0.17
C ILE A 119 -12.58 -7.08 -0.34
N ILE A 120 -11.96 -6.30 0.54
CA ILE A 120 -11.07 -5.20 0.17
C ILE A 120 -9.85 -5.71 -0.60
N VAL A 121 -9.20 -6.75 -0.09
CA VAL A 121 -7.98 -7.29 -0.73
C VAL A 121 -8.31 -7.96 -2.06
N LYS A 122 -9.37 -8.77 -2.13
CA LYS A 122 -9.68 -9.58 -3.32
C LYS A 122 -10.41 -8.80 -4.42
N PHE A 123 -11.36 -7.94 -4.06
CA PHE A 123 -12.18 -7.21 -5.05
C PHE A 123 -11.60 -5.86 -5.40
N PHE A 124 -11.10 -5.10 -4.42
CA PHE A 124 -10.61 -3.74 -4.68
C PHE A 124 -9.11 -3.70 -5.04
N LYS A 125 -8.39 -4.82 -4.91
CA LYS A 125 -6.92 -4.92 -5.12
C LYS A 125 -6.13 -3.82 -4.39
N LYS A 126 -6.71 -3.21 -3.36
CA LYS A 126 -6.08 -2.13 -2.59
C LYS A 126 -5.00 -2.75 -1.73
N ARG A 127 -3.76 -2.28 -1.91
CA ARG A 127 -2.67 -2.54 -0.97
C ARG A 127 -2.62 -1.40 0.04
N VAL A 128 -2.21 -1.69 1.26
CA VAL A 128 -2.08 -0.70 2.33
C VAL A 128 -1.09 0.37 1.86
N PRO A 129 -1.51 1.63 1.66
CA PRO A 129 -0.73 2.63 0.94
C PRO A 129 0.52 3.07 1.69
N LEU A 130 0.52 2.98 3.03
CA LEU A 130 1.67 3.32 3.88
C LEU A 130 2.81 2.30 3.77
N LEU A 131 2.53 1.04 3.39
CA LEU A 131 3.56 0.04 3.06
C LEU A 131 4.22 0.29 1.69
N GLN A 132 3.63 1.15 0.84
CA GLN A 132 4.21 1.51 -0.46
C GLN A 132 5.21 2.66 -0.37
N GLN A 133 5.26 3.42 0.73
CA GLN A 133 6.20 4.54 0.85
C GLN A 133 7.61 4.13 1.29
N VAL A 134 7.80 2.90 1.81
CA VAL A 134 9.14 2.41 2.19
C VAL A 134 9.74 1.45 1.15
N VAL A 135 8.92 0.92 0.25
CA VAL A 135 9.44 0.32 -0.98
C VAL A 135 9.38 1.41 -2.04
N LEU A 136 10.53 2.03 -2.32
CA LEU A 136 10.75 2.76 -3.56
C LEU A 136 10.32 1.82 -4.70
N HIS A 137 9.11 2.01 -5.23
CA HIS A 137 8.60 1.32 -6.40
C HIS A 137 9.25 1.89 -7.66
N ASP A 138 10.59 1.91 -7.67
CA ASP A 138 11.41 1.98 -8.88
C ASP A 138 11.84 0.57 -9.30
N SER A 139 10.95 -0.41 -9.10
CA SER A 139 11.08 -1.70 -9.76
C SER A 139 9.76 -2.10 -10.40
N THR A 140 9.60 -1.61 -11.63
CA THR A 140 9.12 -2.43 -12.75
C THR A 140 7.75 -3.06 -12.55
N ASN A 141 6.72 -2.23 -12.57
CA ASN A 141 5.41 -2.66 -13.07
C ASN A 141 5.56 -2.99 -14.57
N LYS A 142 5.78 -4.27 -14.89
CA LYS A 142 5.91 -4.79 -16.25
C LYS A 142 4.57 -4.88 -17.00
N GLU A 143 3.46 -4.35 -16.46
CA GLU A 143 2.12 -4.49 -17.06
C GLU A 143 1.33 -3.18 -17.19
N ALA A 144 1.93 -2.02 -16.95
CA ALA A 144 1.32 -0.73 -17.24
C ALA A 144 2.24 0.11 -18.12
N GLY A 145 2.28 -0.25 -19.42
CA GLY A 145 2.44 0.68 -20.54
C GLY A 145 3.27 1.94 -20.34
N TYR A 146 4.50 1.83 -19.82
CA TYR A 146 5.49 2.89 -19.93
C TYR A 146 6.04 2.88 -21.35
N THR A 147 5.26 3.48 -22.26
CA THR A 147 5.74 3.98 -23.54
C THR A 147 6.64 5.18 -23.27
N SER A 148 7.86 4.92 -22.82
CA SER A 148 8.92 5.93 -22.75
C SER A 148 10.23 5.40 -23.32
N HIS A 149 10.16 4.43 -24.22
CA HIS A 149 11.20 4.17 -25.19
C HIS A 149 10.58 4.35 -26.57
N ASP A 150 11.01 5.42 -27.25
CA ASP A 150 10.95 5.53 -28.71
C ASP A 150 11.39 4.16 -29.27
N ASP A 151 10.48 3.43 -29.92
CA ASP A 151 10.73 2.07 -30.38
C ASP A 151 11.78 2.13 -31.49
N ARG A 152 13.06 2.06 -31.09
CA ARG A 152 14.23 2.24 -31.95
C ARG A 152 14.58 0.98 -32.73
N SER A 153 13.71 -0.02 -32.72
CA SER A 153 13.85 -1.26 -33.49
C SER A 153 14.07 -0.99 -34.99
N TYR A 154 13.58 0.14 -35.52
CA TYR A 154 13.82 0.56 -36.91
C TYR A 154 15.30 0.86 -37.23
N LEU A 155 16.15 1.09 -36.23
CA LEU A 155 17.57 1.38 -36.44
C LEU A 155 18.39 0.12 -36.74
N VAL A 156 17.86 -1.08 -36.44
CA VAL A 156 18.57 -2.34 -36.71
C VAL A 156 18.83 -2.47 -38.22
N GLY A 157 20.09 -2.69 -38.58
CA GLY A 157 20.54 -2.79 -39.95
C GLY A 157 20.96 -1.46 -40.61
N GLN A 158 20.71 -0.32 -39.97
CA GLN A 158 21.15 0.99 -40.47
C GLN A 158 22.63 1.25 -40.18
N VAL A 159 23.23 2.18 -40.94
CA VAL A 159 24.64 2.57 -40.85
C VAL A 159 24.75 3.91 -40.14
N ALA A 160 25.60 3.97 -39.12
CA ALA A 160 25.88 5.17 -38.34
C ALA A 160 27.39 5.45 -38.32
N VAL A 161 27.78 6.63 -37.85
CA VAL A 161 29.20 7.03 -37.71
C VAL A 161 29.53 7.24 -36.24
N CYS A 162 30.66 6.71 -35.79
CA CYS A 162 31.14 6.91 -34.41
C CYS A 162 31.53 8.37 -34.18
N LEU A 163 30.87 9.07 -33.27
CA LEU A 163 31.25 10.42 -32.83
C LEU A 163 32.39 10.39 -31.81
N THR A 164 32.47 9.31 -31.02
CA THR A 164 33.55 9.05 -30.08
C THR A 164 34.14 7.67 -30.32
N ASP A 165 35.33 7.44 -29.79
CA ASP A 165 35.89 6.10 -29.63
C ASP A 165 34.91 5.22 -28.82
N LEU A 166 34.68 3.98 -29.27
CA LEU A 166 33.87 2.98 -28.55
C LEU A 166 34.79 1.98 -27.83
N ARG A 167 34.85 2.07 -26.48
CA ARG A 167 35.66 1.18 -25.61
C ARG A 167 34.91 0.72 -24.34
N PRO A 168 34.03 -0.29 -24.41
CA PRO A 168 33.24 -0.68 -25.58
C PRO A 168 32.07 0.29 -25.81
N SER A 169 31.77 1.20 -24.89
CA SER A 169 30.72 2.22 -25.06
C SER A 169 31.27 3.50 -25.70
N GLY A 170 30.40 4.21 -26.39
CA GLY A 170 30.65 5.51 -27.02
C GLY A 170 29.37 6.06 -27.66
N ILE A 171 29.51 7.14 -28.42
CA ILE A 171 28.38 7.80 -29.08
C ILE A 171 28.50 7.58 -30.59
N ILE A 172 27.40 7.18 -31.22
CA ILE A 172 27.24 7.16 -32.68
C ILE A 172 26.29 8.27 -33.12
N VAL A 173 26.39 8.67 -34.38
CA VAL A 173 25.48 9.62 -35.03
C VAL A 173 24.79 8.94 -36.20
N HIS A 174 23.47 9.03 -36.21
CA HIS A 174 22.59 8.54 -37.26
C HIS A 174 21.51 9.57 -37.56
N ASN A 175 21.41 10.07 -38.79
CA ASN A 175 20.48 11.15 -39.19
C ASN A 175 20.50 12.35 -38.21
N ASP A 176 21.70 12.86 -37.92
CA ASP A 176 21.95 13.97 -36.97
C ASP A 176 21.52 13.73 -35.51
N LYS A 177 21.09 12.52 -35.16
CA LYS A 177 20.78 12.13 -33.77
C LYS A 177 21.99 11.43 -33.15
N ARG A 178 22.37 11.89 -31.95
CA ARG A 178 23.38 11.24 -31.10
C ARG A 178 22.73 10.10 -30.32
N ILE A 179 23.33 8.92 -30.40
CA ILE A 179 22.80 7.70 -29.80
C ILE A 179 23.94 7.00 -29.07
N ASP A 180 23.68 6.56 -27.84
CA ASP A 180 24.63 5.75 -27.08
C ASP A 180 24.70 4.34 -27.68
N ALA A 181 25.92 3.92 -28.00
CA ALA A 181 26.16 2.62 -28.59
C ALA A 181 27.27 1.87 -27.84
N VAL A 182 27.21 0.56 -27.95
CA VAL A 182 28.20 -0.38 -27.41
C VAL A 182 28.71 -1.23 -28.56
N SER A 183 30.02 -1.32 -28.71
CA SER A 183 30.62 -2.19 -29.70
C SER A 183 30.42 -3.67 -29.35
N GLU A 184 30.32 -4.51 -30.36
CA GLU A 184 30.31 -5.98 -30.25
C GLU A 184 31.72 -6.52 -29.86
N GLY A 185 32.26 -6.03 -28.73
CA GLY A 185 33.53 -6.48 -28.14
C GLY A 185 34.81 -5.89 -28.75
N ALA A 186 34.76 -5.24 -29.91
CA ALA A 186 35.93 -4.64 -30.56
C ALA A 186 36.10 -3.15 -30.21
N PHE A 187 37.34 -2.68 -30.14
CA PHE A 187 37.60 -1.24 -30.11
C PHE A 187 37.28 -0.61 -31.47
N ILE A 188 36.42 0.42 -31.49
CA ILE A 188 36.10 1.17 -32.71
C ILE A 188 36.54 2.61 -32.53
N LYS A 189 37.30 3.15 -33.49
CA LYS A 189 37.74 4.54 -33.46
C LYS A 189 36.60 5.50 -33.81
N LYS A 190 36.70 6.72 -33.31
CA LYS A 190 35.93 7.86 -33.79
C LYS A 190 36.02 7.98 -35.32
N ASP A 191 34.94 8.49 -35.91
CA ASP A 191 34.73 8.73 -37.35
C ASP A 191 34.72 7.44 -38.20
N THR A 192 34.53 6.28 -37.57
CA THR A 192 34.37 4.99 -38.25
C THR A 192 32.88 4.70 -38.52
N SER A 193 32.55 4.20 -39.71
CA SER A 193 31.20 3.74 -40.03
C SER A 193 30.92 2.37 -39.40
N VAL A 194 29.76 2.26 -38.76
CA VAL A 194 29.33 1.06 -38.04
C VAL A 194 27.91 0.68 -38.41
N LYS A 195 27.60 -0.62 -38.39
CA LYS A 195 26.26 -1.14 -38.59
C LYS A 195 25.64 -1.47 -37.23
N ILE A 196 24.38 -1.07 -37.07
CA ILE A 196 23.58 -1.40 -35.90
C ILE A 196 23.09 -2.84 -36.02
N THR A 197 23.51 -3.69 -35.09
CA THR A 197 23.19 -5.13 -35.08
C THR A 197 22.01 -5.45 -34.18
N GLU A 198 21.86 -4.72 -33.08
CA GLU A 198 20.84 -5.00 -32.07
C GLU A 198 20.43 -3.71 -31.34
N VAL A 199 19.16 -3.64 -30.92
CA VAL A 199 18.62 -2.56 -30.10
C VAL A 199 17.90 -3.17 -28.90
N GLU A 200 18.47 -2.99 -27.71
CA GLU A 200 17.89 -3.41 -26.43
C GLU A 200 17.43 -2.15 -25.67
N GLY A 201 16.22 -1.69 -25.98
CA GLY A 201 15.66 -0.49 -25.38
C GLY A 201 16.44 0.78 -25.74
N THR A 202 17.20 1.34 -24.78
CA THR A 202 18.09 2.49 -24.99
C THR A 202 19.50 2.10 -25.41
N ARG A 203 19.89 0.84 -25.26
CA ARG A 203 21.22 0.33 -25.61
C ARG A 203 21.23 -0.11 -27.08
N VAL A 204 22.13 0.44 -27.88
CA VAL A 204 22.33 0.06 -29.28
C VAL A 204 23.66 -0.68 -29.42
N VAL A 205 23.65 -1.89 -29.99
CA VAL A 205 24.88 -2.65 -30.26
C VAL A 205 25.32 -2.43 -31.70
N VAL A 206 26.61 -2.16 -31.89
CA VAL A 206 27.19 -1.85 -33.19
C VAL A 206 28.42 -2.68 -33.50
N LYS A 207 28.64 -2.93 -34.79
CA LYS A 207 29.85 -3.58 -35.31
C LYS A 207 30.43 -2.74 -36.44
N THR A 208 31.75 -2.74 -36.57
CA THR A 208 32.43 -2.16 -37.73
C THR A 208 31.91 -2.82 -39.01
N LEU A 209 31.67 -1.99 -40.04
CA LEU A 209 31.38 -2.46 -41.40
C LEU A 209 32.58 -3.21 -42.01
#